data_AF-A0A2M7ZQD0-F1
#
_entry.id   AF-A0A2M7ZQD0-F1
#
_cell.length_a   1.000
_cell.length_b   1.000
_cell.length_c   1.000
_cell.angle_alpha   90.00
_cell.angle_beta   90.00
_cell.angle_gamma   90.00
#
_symmetry.space_group_name_H-M   'P 1'
#
loop_
_entity.id
_entity.type
_entity.pdbx_description
1 polymer ?
#
loop_
_entity_poly.entity_id
_entity_poly.type
_entity_poly.pdbx_seq_one_letter_code
_entity_poly.pdbx_strand_id
1 'polypeptide(L)'
;MEITGKITGIKYKLFLTNELKQIDARKFNINNVPTACIIKDGKHSFAISKWVSPKRTRSYPYERVYNTLNTSKKITVIPIVKDEGAAGNRDFLQWDTISLMSLLDVYVIFAYYNKADRVENKINNQQFDNKYVLQKIREIKEYHSSALHWNINELKTNFHTILKNVVLSYGQIEKKTKVPLHGIKGLQNFQDKIGADVSLFMEFSRGKALKAQAREFSTRQPKENLTTFSKAKITITNYLGGNYFFTVDEIIVTKEKLFLLEGKHSVKALLPSKGDIKDGLLKMILYCNLVETKVDEKEIECRPILELTSTKLVGQITSNSSETEISDFFSGNAFNEGQKQTIKKLFQETKSNNFKVNIKHESLHRL
;
A
#
# COMPACT_ATOMS: atom_id res chain seq x y z
N MET A 1 10.84 10.80 21.48
CA MET A 1 11.20 9.64 20.67
C MET A 1 10.83 9.90 19.22
N GLU A 2 11.84 10.32 18.47
CA GLU A 2 11.81 10.43 17.03
C GLU A 2 12.59 9.25 16.44
N ILE A 3 11.99 8.56 15.46
CA ILE A 3 12.62 7.48 14.73
C ILE A 3 12.82 7.92 13.29
N THR A 4 14.04 7.84 12.79
CA THR A 4 14.36 8.12 11.39
C THR A 4 15.11 6.96 10.77
N GLY A 5 14.98 6.82 9.45
CA GLY A 5 15.79 5.88 8.68
C GLY A 5 15.91 6.31 7.22
N LYS A 6 16.91 5.77 6.53
CA LYS A 6 17.15 6.04 5.11
C LYS A 6 17.00 4.77 4.29
N ILE A 7 16.59 4.91 3.03
CA ILE A 7 16.62 3.83 2.04
C ILE A 7 17.46 4.31 0.85
N THR A 8 18.55 3.59 0.57
CA THR A 8 19.44 3.83 -0.58
C THR A 8 19.14 2.89 -1.74
N GLY A 9 18.46 1.77 -1.49
CA GLY A 9 18.02 0.81 -2.49
C GLY A 9 17.10 -0.23 -1.85
N ILE A 10 16.35 -0.96 -2.68
CA ILE A 10 15.49 -2.05 -2.22
C ILE A 10 16.03 -3.38 -2.75
N LYS A 11 16.33 -4.30 -1.84
CA LYS A 11 16.60 -5.71 -2.13
C LYS A 11 15.65 -6.55 -1.32
N TYR A 12 14.79 -7.32 -2.00
CA TYR A 12 13.78 -8.14 -1.34
C TYR A 12 13.35 -9.32 -2.22
N LYS A 13 13.23 -10.52 -1.63
CA LYS A 13 12.71 -11.73 -2.28
C LYS A 13 11.27 -11.98 -1.85
N LEU A 14 10.38 -12.18 -2.81
CA LEU A 14 8.94 -12.34 -2.58
C LEU A 14 8.55 -13.82 -2.66
N PHE A 15 7.78 -14.33 -1.70
CA PHE A 15 7.32 -15.73 -1.67
C PHE A 15 5.79 -15.84 -1.59
N LEU A 16 5.11 -14.82 -1.08
CA LEU A 16 3.66 -14.85 -0.90
C LEU A 16 2.85 -14.25 -2.06
N THR A 17 3.46 -13.95 -3.20
CA THR A 17 2.75 -13.41 -4.38
C THR A 17 1.71 -14.40 -4.92
N ASN A 18 0.63 -13.88 -5.51
CA ASN A 18 -0.37 -14.71 -6.19
C ASN A 18 0.08 -15.05 -7.61
N GLU A 19 -0.40 -16.19 -8.11
CA GLU A 19 -0.44 -16.43 -9.55
C GLU A 19 -1.43 -15.46 -10.19
N LEU A 20 -0.94 -14.58 -11.07
CA LEU A 20 -1.74 -13.54 -11.68
C LEU A 20 -2.39 -14.03 -12.97
N LYS A 21 -3.71 -13.80 -13.09
CA LYS A 21 -4.45 -14.09 -14.32
C LYS A 21 -3.84 -13.33 -15.50
N GLN A 22 -3.57 -14.05 -16.58
CA GLN A 22 -3.05 -13.48 -17.82
C GLN A 22 -4.20 -13.06 -18.74
N ILE A 23 -4.09 -11.88 -19.35
CA ILE A 23 -5.14 -11.24 -20.14
C ILE A 23 -4.53 -10.67 -21.41
N ASP A 24 -5.09 -11.04 -22.57
CA ASP A 24 -4.70 -10.45 -23.85
C ASP A 24 -5.07 -8.96 -23.88
N ALA A 25 -4.13 -8.10 -24.32
CA ALA A 25 -4.33 -6.65 -24.38
C ALA A 25 -5.58 -6.23 -25.18
N ARG A 26 -5.99 -7.00 -26.20
CA ARG A 26 -7.20 -6.75 -27.00
C ARG A 26 -8.49 -6.98 -26.21
N LYS A 27 -8.45 -7.84 -25.19
CA LYS A 27 -9.58 -8.15 -24.30
C LYS A 27 -9.50 -7.40 -22.97
N PHE A 28 -8.48 -6.56 -22.78
CA PHE A 28 -8.27 -5.86 -21.52
C PHE A 28 -9.30 -4.75 -21.32
N ASN A 29 -9.98 -4.82 -20.17
CA ASN A 29 -10.76 -3.71 -19.64
C ASN A 29 -10.47 -3.55 -18.16
N ILE A 30 -9.82 -2.45 -17.77
CA ILE A 30 -9.41 -2.16 -16.40
C ILE A 30 -10.55 -2.34 -15.39
N ASN A 31 -11.81 -2.11 -15.79
CA ASN A 31 -12.97 -2.22 -14.91
C ASN A 31 -13.44 -3.67 -14.68
N ASN A 32 -13.16 -4.58 -15.62
CA ASN A 32 -13.68 -5.96 -15.60
C ASN A 32 -12.61 -6.99 -15.19
N VAL A 33 -11.34 -6.59 -15.20
CA VAL A 33 -10.23 -7.46 -14.81
C VAL A 33 -10.03 -7.51 -13.29
N PRO A 34 -9.36 -8.56 -12.76
CA PRO A 34 -8.97 -8.62 -11.36
C PRO A 34 -8.15 -7.40 -10.92
N THR A 35 -8.08 -7.17 -9.61
CA THR A 35 -7.33 -6.04 -9.02
C THR A 35 -5.82 -6.13 -9.24
N ALA A 36 -5.30 -7.32 -9.53
CA ALA A 36 -3.95 -7.56 -10.03
C ALA A 36 -3.99 -8.61 -11.16
N CYS A 37 -3.32 -8.36 -12.28
CA CYS A 37 -3.27 -9.27 -13.43
C CYS A 37 -2.01 -9.04 -14.29
N ILE A 38 -1.76 -9.93 -15.23
CA ILE A 38 -0.73 -9.77 -16.27
C ILE A 38 -1.43 -9.43 -17.59
N ILE A 39 -1.06 -8.31 -18.21
CA ILE A 39 -1.43 -8.02 -19.60
C ILE A 39 -0.36 -8.61 -20.51
N LYS A 40 -0.78 -9.32 -21.56
CA LYS A 40 0.08 -9.75 -22.67
C LYS A 40 -0.23 -8.93 -23.92
N ASP A 41 0.79 -8.27 -24.46
CA ASP A 41 0.75 -7.49 -25.70
C ASP A 41 1.88 -7.93 -26.64
N GLY A 42 1.61 -8.95 -27.46
CA GLY A 42 2.61 -9.59 -28.30
C GLY A 42 3.74 -10.20 -27.44
N LYS A 43 4.97 -9.75 -27.66
CA LYS A 43 6.16 -10.17 -26.90
C LYS A 43 6.30 -9.49 -25.54
N HIS A 44 5.49 -8.47 -25.26
CA HIS A 44 5.55 -7.71 -24.00
C HIS A 44 4.54 -8.24 -22.99
N SER A 45 4.93 -8.21 -21.72
CA SER A 45 4.04 -8.48 -20.61
C SER A 45 4.19 -7.44 -19.50
N PHE A 46 3.09 -7.01 -18.93
CA PHE A 46 3.06 -6.02 -17.85
C PHE A 46 2.23 -6.57 -16.70
N ALA A 47 2.76 -6.47 -15.47
CA ALA A 47 1.94 -6.68 -14.29
C ALA A 47 1.17 -5.40 -13.97
N ILE A 48 -0.14 -5.50 -13.82
CA ILE A 48 -1.03 -4.39 -13.55
C ILE A 48 -1.68 -4.57 -12.19
N SER A 49 -1.58 -3.56 -11.33
CA SER A 49 -2.42 -3.41 -10.14
C SER A 49 -3.39 -2.24 -10.29
N LYS A 50 -4.61 -2.37 -9.77
CA LYS A 50 -5.65 -1.32 -9.83
C LYS A 50 -6.02 -0.86 -8.42
N TRP A 51 -5.99 0.44 -8.14
CA TRP A 51 -6.45 1.00 -6.86
C TRP A 51 -7.92 1.43 -6.96
N VAL A 52 -8.66 1.35 -5.84
CA VAL A 52 -10.05 1.86 -5.79
C VAL A 52 -10.09 3.31 -5.32
N SER A 53 -9.26 3.67 -4.37
CA SER A 53 -9.11 5.03 -3.83
C SER A 53 -7.64 5.40 -3.88
N PRO A 54 -7.27 6.69 -4.02
CA PRO A 54 -5.89 7.11 -3.82
C PRO A 54 -5.35 6.89 -2.40
N LYS A 55 -6.21 6.59 -1.42
CA LYS A 55 -5.82 6.41 -0.02
C LYS A 55 -5.25 5.01 0.26
N ARG A 56 -4.02 4.97 0.78
CA ARG A 56 -3.23 3.76 1.07
C ARG A 56 -3.89 2.79 2.08
N THR A 57 -4.76 3.30 2.96
CA THR A 57 -5.38 2.51 4.02
C THR A 57 -6.76 1.93 3.66
N ARG A 58 -7.22 2.07 2.41
CA ARG A 58 -8.54 1.58 1.96
C ARG A 58 -8.40 0.56 0.84
N SER A 59 -9.10 -0.57 0.96
CA SER A 59 -9.21 -1.59 -0.10
C SER A 59 -7.90 -2.33 -0.46
N TYR A 60 -6.97 -2.48 0.49
CA TYR A 60 -5.73 -3.26 0.33
C TYR A 60 -4.89 -2.88 -0.92
N PRO A 61 -4.53 -1.60 -1.12
CA PRO A 61 -3.79 -1.20 -2.31
C PRO A 61 -2.36 -1.77 -2.30
N TYR A 62 -1.74 -1.91 -1.13
CA TYR A 62 -0.41 -2.50 -0.97
C TYR A 62 -0.36 -3.97 -1.31
N GLU A 63 -1.38 -4.75 -0.94
CA GLU A 63 -1.49 -6.16 -1.37
C GLU A 63 -1.47 -6.28 -2.90
N ARG A 64 -2.22 -5.42 -3.59
CA ARG A 64 -2.32 -5.43 -5.06
C ARG A 64 -0.98 -5.11 -5.70
N VAL A 65 -0.25 -4.14 -5.17
CA VAL A 65 1.11 -3.80 -5.63
C VAL A 65 2.05 -4.95 -5.33
N TYR A 66 2.09 -5.46 -4.10
CA TYR A 66 2.93 -6.58 -3.67
C TYR A 66 2.80 -7.78 -4.62
N ASN A 67 1.57 -8.15 -5.00
CA ASN A 67 1.30 -9.25 -5.92
C ASN A 67 1.93 -9.07 -7.32
N THR A 68 2.21 -7.84 -7.73
CA THR A 68 2.80 -7.52 -9.04
C THR A 68 4.33 -7.37 -9.01
N LEU A 69 4.94 -7.30 -7.81
CA LEU A 69 6.37 -6.96 -7.67
C LEU A 69 7.33 -8.00 -8.26
N ASN A 70 6.87 -9.25 -8.44
CA ASN A 70 7.65 -10.35 -9.01
C ASN A 70 7.85 -10.26 -10.54
N THR A 71 7.25 -9.25 -11.20
CA THR A 71 7.35 -9.05 -12.65
C THR A 71 8.31 -7.91 -12.97
N SER A 72 8.96 -7.94 -14.13
CA SER A 72 9.93 -6.90 -14.53
C SER A 72 9.26 -5.52 -14.67
N LYS A 73 8.31 -5.36 -15.61
CA LYS A 73 7.60 -4.10 -15.83
C LYS A 73 6.24 -4.10 -15.11
N LYS A 74 6.09 -3.18 -14.16
CA LYS A 74 5.01 -3.14 -13.18
C LYS A 74 4.28 -1.81 -13.28
N ILE A 75 2.97 -1.84 -13.43
CA ILE A 75 2.14 -0.66 -13.60
C ILE A 75 1.05 -0.67 -12.55
N THR A 76 0.82 0.46 -11.89
CA THR A 76 -0.35 0.65 -11.03
C THR A 76 -1.25 1.76 -11.56
N VAL A 77 -2.56 1.50 -11.60
CA VAL A 77 -3.58 2.48 -11.99
C VAL A 77 -4.19 3.07 -10.72
N ILE A 78 -4.02 4.37 -10.51
CA ILE A 78 -4.47 5.05 -9.28
C ILE A 78 -5.39 6.22 -9.66
N PRO A 79 -6.62 6.30 -9.11
CA PRO A 79 -7.46 7.47 -9.29
C PRO A 79 -6.85 8.65 -8.54
N ILE A 80 -6.68 9.81 -9.17
CA ILE A 80 -6.11 10.97 -8.47
C ILE A 80 -7.07 11.56 -7.43
N VAL A 81 -8.37 11.34 -7.62
CA VAL A 81 -9.45 11.72 -6.70
C VAL A 81 -10.50 10.62 -6.70
N LYS A 82 -11.01 10.24 -5.52
CA LYS A 82 -12.22 9.45 -5.37
C LYS A 82 -13.24 10.23 -4.55
N ASP A 83 -14.33 10.63 -5.17
CA ASP A 83 -15.47 11.29 -4.49
C ASP A 83 -16.63 10.28 -4.37
N GLU A 84 -17.19 10.12 -3.17
CA GLU A 84 -18.33 9.23 -2.90
C GLU A 84 -19.66 9.99 -2.84
N GLY A 85 -19.68 11.29 -3.16
CA GLY A 85 -20.82 12.19 -2.94
C GLY A 85 -20.63 13.06 -1.71
N ALA A 86 -21.37 14.15 -1.61
CA ALA A 86 -21.27 15.12 -0.50
C ALA A 86 -21.56 14.50 0.88
N ALA A 87 -22.34 13.40 0.92
CA ALA A 87 -22.57 12.61 2.14
C ALA A 87 -21.50 11.52 2.39
N GLY A 88 -20.57 11.34 1.46
CA GLY A 88 -19.53 10.32 1.46
C GLY A 88 -18.13 10.89 1.70
N ASN A 89 -17.10 10.06 1.48
CA ASN A 89 -15.72 10.49 1.59
C ASN A 89 -15.23 11.11 0.28
N ARG A 90 -14.21 11.96 0.41
CA ARG A 90 -13.43 12.47 -0.70
C ARG A 90 -11.94 12.30 -0.45
N ASP A 91 -11.35 11.37 -1.17
CA ASP A 91 -9.95 11.01 -1.07
C ASP A 91 -9.15 11.63 -2.23
N PHE A 92 -7.92 12.06 -1.95
CA PHE A 92 -6.99 12.65 -2.93
C PHE A 92 -5.65 11.92 -2.92
N LEU A 93 -5.00 11.89 -4.09
CA LEU A 93 -3.63 11.37 -4.21
C LEU A 93 -2.64 12.20 -3.40
N GLN A 94 -1.66 11.53 -2.80
CA GLN A 94 -0.59 12.13 -2.04
C GLN A 94 0.76 11.81 -2.67
N TRP A 95 1.71 12.75 -2.59
CA TRP A 95 3.09 12.58 -3.07
C TRP A 95 3.73 11.29 -2.58
N ASP A 96 3.58 10.97 -1.29
CA ASP A 96 4.19 9.80 -0.66
C ASP A 96 3.79 8.49 -1.36
N THR A 97 2.59 8.44 -1.94
CA THR A 97 2.14 7.28 -2.74
C THR A 97 2.99 7.16 -4.01
N ILE A 98 3.18 8.27 -4.73
CA ILE A 98 3.95 8.30 -5.98
C ILE A 98 5.41 8.01 -5.71
N SER A 99 5.98 8.65 -4.69
CA SER A 99 7.36 8.43 -4.27
C SER A 99 7.58 6.97 -3.87
N LEU A 100 6.63 6.33 -3.19
CA LEU A 100 6.73 4.91 -2.83
C LEU A 100 6.66 4.01 -4.06
N MET A 101 5.77 4.29 -5.01
CA MET A 101 5.70 3.54 -6.27
C MET A 101 7.00 3.69 -7.08
N SER A 102 7.57 4.90 -7.14
CA SER A 102 8.88 5.13 -7.78
C SER A 102 10.00 4.35 -7.09
N LEU A 103 10.03 4.31 -5.75
CA LEU A 103 11.04 3.54 -4.99
C LEU A 103 10.95 2.03 -5.27
N LEU A 104 9.74 1.51 -5.48
CA LEU A 104 9.47 0.09 -5.81
C LEU A 104 9.57 -0.21 -7.31
N ASP A 105 10.01 0.75 -8.12
CA ASP A 105 10.06 0.69 -9.58
C ASP A 105 8.71 0.29 -10.22
N VAL A 106 7.65 0.95 -9.79
CA VAL A 106 6.28 0.79 -10.28
C VAL A 106 5.83 2.06 -11.02
N TYR A 107 5.51 1.91 -12.29
CA TYR A 107 4.98 2.97 -13.14
C TYR A 107 3.54 3.31 -12.72
N VAL A 108 3.25 4.58 -12.50
CA VAL A 108 1.93 5.04 -12.07
C VAL A 108 1.18 5.60 -13.27
N ILE A 109 -0.03 5.11 -13.49
CA ILE A 109 -1.02 5.75 -14.35
C ILE A 109 -1.95 6.56 -13.45
N PHE A 110 -1.83 7.89 -13.53
CA PHE A 110 -2.80 8.81 -12.92
C PHE A 110 -4.10 8.76 -13.71
N ALA A 111 -5.13 8.20 -13.09
CA ALA A 111 -6.42 7.95 -13.72
C ALA A 111 -7.55 8.75 -13.05
N TYR A 112 -8.72 8.71 -13.67
CA TYR A 112 -9.94 9.35 -13.19
C TYR A 112 -11.14 8.42 -13.44
N TYR A 113 -12.16 8.59 -12.61
CA TYR A 113 -13.44 7.91 -12.79
C TYR A 113 -14.35 8.73 -13.70
N ASN A 114 -14.95 8.08 -14.69
CA ASN A 114 -15.87 8.72 -15.65
C ASN A 114 -17.31 8.17 -15.60
N LYS A 115 -17.54 7.12 -14.80
CA LYS A 115 -18.86 6.57 -14.52
C LYS A 115 -18.95 6.17 -13.06
N ALA A 116 -20.16 6.19 -12.52
CA ALA A 116 -20.48 5.70 -11.18
C ALA A 116 -21.97 5.35 -11.12
N ASP A 117 -22.34 4.52 -10.15
CA ASP A 117 -23.73 4.19 -9.85
C ASP A 117 -24.20 4.95 -8.61
N ARG A 118 -25.49 5.27 -8.56
CA ARG A 118 -26.12 5.86 -7.38
C ARG A 118 -26.36 4.77 -6.33
N VAL A 119 -26.02 5.08 -5.08
CA VAL A 119 -26.48 4.34 -3.90
C VAL A 119 -26.94 5.35 -2.87
N GLU A 120 -28.26 5.43 -2.66
CA GLU A 120 -28.90 6.40 -1.76
C GLU A 120 -28.48 7.85 -2.06
N ASN A 121 -27.72 8.46 -1.16
CA ASN A 121 -27.16 9.81 -1.21
C ASN A 121 -25.65 9.83 -1.54
N LYS A 122 -25.12 8.70 -2.02
CA LYS A 122 -23.70 8.49 -2.39
C LYS A 122 -23.58 7.90 -3.79
N ILE A 123 -22.33 7.85 -4.27
CA ILE A 123 -21.97 7.11 -5.47
C ILE A 123 -20.97 5.98 -5.16
N ASN A 124 -21.13 4.85 -5.83
CA ASN A 124 -20.21 3.71 -5.78
C ASN A 124 -19.93 3.17 -7.20
N ASN A 125 -19.34 1.96 -7.29
CA ASN A 125 -19.05 1.28 -8.55
C ASN A 125 -18.38 2.17 -9.61
N GLN A 126 -17.49 3.05 -9.14
CA GLN A 126 -16.85 4.03 -10.00
C GLN A 126 -15.93 3.31 -11.00
N GLN A 127 -16.03 3.68 -12.28
CA GLN A 127 -15.30 3.03 -13.38
C GLN A 127 -14.31 3.99 -14.02
N PHE A 128 -13.10 3.50 -14.25
CA PHE A 128 -12.05 4.24 -14.95
C PHE A 128 -12.38 4.37 -16.44
N ASP A 129 -11.85 5.43 -17.04
CA ASP A 129 -11.78 5.51 -18.49
C ASP A 129 -10.79 4.46 -19.04
N ASN A 130 -11.32 3.34 -19.52
CA ASN A 130 -10.50 2.24 -20.03
C ASN A 130 -9.67 2.63 -21.26
N LYS A 131 -10.19 3.50 -22.13
CA LYS A 131 -9.48 3.93 -23.34
C LYS A 131 -8.24 4.72 -22.96
N TYR A 132 -8.39 5.65 -22.01
CA TYR A 132 -7.28 6.41 -21.45
C TYR A 132 -6.24 5.49 -20.77
N VAL A 133 -6.67 4.54 -19.93
CA VAL A 133 -5.74 3.61 -19.26
C VAL A 133 -4.96 2.77 -20.28
N LEU A 134 -5.62 2.23 -21.32
CA LEU A 134 -4.95 1.48 -22.38
C LEU A 134 -3.95 2.32 -23.16
N GLN A 135 -4.27 3.58 -23.44
CA GLN A 135 -3.35 4.51 -24.07
C GLN A 135 -2.09 4.69 -23.20
N LYS A 136 -2.24 4.94 -21.90
CA LYS A 136 -1.12 5.09 -20.98
C LYS A 136 -0.26 3.83 -20.83
N ILE A 137 -0.87 2.65 -20.87
CA ILE A 137 -0.12 1.38 -20.90
C ILE A 137 0.76 1.29 -22.16
N ARG A 138 0.26 1.74 -23.33
CA ARG A 138 1.04 1.78 -24.57
C ARG A 138 2.16 2.82 -24.52
N GLU A 139 1.92 3.98 -23.90
CA GLU A 139 2.99 4.96 -23.67
C GLU A 139 4.09 4.38 -22.78
N ILE A 140 3.72 3.71 -21.67
CA ILE A 140 4.69 3.03 -20.78
C ILE A 140 5.43 1.91 -21.49
N LYS A 141 4.78 1.17 -22.40
CA LYS A 141 5.42 0.11 -23.18
C LYS A 141 6.66 0.63 -23.91
N GLU A 142 6.54 1.78 -24.56
CA GLU A 142 7.63 2.45 -25.31
C GLU A 142 8.55 3.31 -24.40
N TYR A 143 8.25 3.40 -23.10
CA TYR A 143 9.07 4.15 -22.16
C TYR A 143 10.21 3.30 -21.59
N HIS A 144 11.45 3.71 -21.88
CA HIS A 144 12.66 2.96 -21.52
C HIS A 144 13.30 3.40 -20.21
N SER A 145 13.05 4.64 -19.76
CA SER A 145 13.56 5.13 -18.47
C SER A 145 12.79 4.52 -17.29
N SER A 146 13.33 4.65 -16.08
CA SER A 146 12.76 4.04 -14.88
C SER A 146 11.38 4.58 -14.50
N ALA A 147 10.67 3.86 -13.62
CA ALA A 147 9.37 4.29 -13.12
C ALA A 147 9.41 5.67 -12.46
N LEU A 148 10.51 6.02 -11.79
CA LEU A 148 10.71 7.37 -11.25
C LEU A 148 10.57 8.45 -12.32
N HIS A 149 11.32 8.31 -13.42
CA HIS A 149 11.33 9.31 -14.50
C HIS A 149 9.94 9.44 -15.12
N TRP A 150 9.28 8.30 -15.36
CA TRP A 150 7.89 8.29 -15.82
C TRP A 150 6.96 9.01 -14.86
N ASN A 151 6.97 8.65 -13.58
CA ASN A 151 6.07 9.19 -12.56
C ASN A 151 6.22 10.71 -12.39
N ILE A 152 7.46 11.21 -12.41
CA ILE A 152 7.74 12.64 -12.35
C ILE A 152 7.32 13.34 -13.63
N ASN A 153 7.58 12.75 -14.80
CA ASN A 153 7.16 13.31 -16.08
C ASN A 153 5.63 13.40 -16.19
N GLU A 154 4.90 12.37 -15.79
CA GLU A 154 3.44 12.35 -15.77
C GLU A 154 2.86 13.44 -14.85
N LEU A 155 3.51 13.69 -13.70
CA LEU A 155 3.12 14.79 -12.81
C LEU A 155 3.28 16.15 -13.49
N LYS A 156 4.42 16.37 -14.15
CA LYS A 156 4.73 17.67 -14.79
C LYS A 156 3.90 17.94 -16.03
N THR A 157 3.66 16.92 -16.85
CA THR A 157 3.13 17.11 -18.21
C THR A 157 1.67 16.73 -18.37
N ASN A 158 1.17 15.78 -17.59
CA ASN A 158 -0.17 15.21 -17.79
C ASN A 158 -1.14 15.51 -16.64
N PHE A 159 -0.66 15.81 -15.43
CA PHE A 159 -1.50 15.92 -14.24
C PHE A 159 -2.63 16.96 -14.35
N HIS A 160 -2.35 18.13 -14.94
CA HIS A 160 -3.36 19.17 -15.21
C HIS A 160 -4.49 18.68 -16.11
N THR A 161 -4.14 17.94 -17.17
CA THR A 161 -5.12 17.35 -18.09
C THR A 161 -6.00 16.35 -17.36
N ILE A 162 -5.43 15.53 -16.47
CA ILE A 162 -6.20 14.57 -15.66
C ILE A 162 -7.11 15.27 -14.66
N LEU A 163 -6.66 16.35 -14.03
CA LEU A 163 -7.52 17.16 -13.16
C LEU A 163 -8.71 17.77 -13.90
N LYS A 164 -8.48 18.29 -15.11
CA LYS A 164 -9.57 18.77 -15.96
C LYS A 164 -10.57 17.65 -16.26
N ASN A 165 -10.07 16.45 -16.59
CA ASN A 165 -10.92 15.28 -16.83
C ASN A 165 -11.69 14.86 -15.58
N VAL A 166 -11.10 14.96 -14.38
CA VAL A 166 -11.79 14.73 -13.10
C VAL A 166 -12.94 15.69 -12.90
N VAL A 167 -12.72 17.00 -13.08
CA VAL A 167 -13.77 18.03 -12.93
C VAL A 167 -14.93 17.77 -13.89
N LEU A 168 -14.63 17.55 -15.17
CA LEU A 168 -15.64 17.28 -16.19
C LEU A 168 -16.40 15.98 -15.90
N SER A 169 -15.68 14.92 -15.56
CA SER A 169 -16.27 13.60 -15.30
C SER A 169 -17.16 13.59 -14.08
N TYR A 170 -16.74 14.21 -12.96
CA TYR A 170 -17.57 14.29 -11.77
C TYR A 170 -18.80 15.16 -11.97
N GLY A 171 -18.71 16.25 -12.74
CA GLY A 171 -19.90 17.02 -13.14
C GLY A 171 -20.89 16.20 -13.97
N GLN A 172 -20.42 15.31 -14.84
CA GLN A 172 -21.29 14.39 -15.59
C GLN A 172 -21.88 13.31 -14.68
N ILE A 173 -21.08 12.76 -13.76
CA ILE A 173 -21.55 11.76 -12.79
C ILE A 173 -22.64 12.36 -11.91
N GLU A 174 -22.43 13.54 -11.33
CA GLU A 174 -23.42 14.24 -10.51
C GLU A 174 -24.75 14.44 -11.25
N LYS A 175 -24.71 14.91 -12.51
CA LYS A 175 -25.89 15.06 -13.36
C LYS A 175 -26.60 13.74 -13.62
N LYS A 176 -25.85 12.68 -13.92
CA LYS A 176 -26.41 11.36 -14.26
C LYS A 176 -27.01 10.65 -13.05
N THR A 177 -26.33 10.70 -11.91
CA THR A 177 -26.75 9.99 -10.68
C THR A 177 -27.72 10.82 -9.86
N LYS A 178 -27.80 12.14 -10.08
CA LYS A 178 -28.52 13.12 -9.25
C LYS A 178 -28.06 13.11 -7.79
N VAL A 179 -26.82 12.67 -7.54
CA VAL A 179 -26.19 12.69 -6.22
C VAL A 179 -25.26 13.89 -6.15
N PRO A 180 -25.50 14.86 -5.24
CA PRO A 180 -24.60 15.98 -5.03
C PRO A 180 -23.20 15.48 -4.68
N LEU A 181 -22.17 16.02 -5.34
CA LEU A 181 -20.77 15.76 -5.04
C LEU A 181 -20.19 16.91 -4.20
N HIS A 182 -18.97 16.74 -3.69
CA HIS A 182 -18.32 17.81 -2.96
C HIS A 182 -17.99 19.00 -3.88
N GLY A 183 -18.03 20.21 -3.33
CA GLY A 183 -17.77 21.43 -4.08
C GLY A 183 -16.41 21.50 -4.79
N ILE A 184 -16.37 22.23 -5.92
CA ILE A 184 -15.21 22.37 -6.80
C ILE A 184 -14.00 23.03 -6.13
N LYS A 185 -14.20 23.83 -5.08
CA LYS A 185 -13.13 24.52 -4.33
C LYS A 185 -12.03 23.57 -3.86
N GLY A 186 -12.39 22.36 -3.42
CA GLY A 186 -11.40 21.37 -3.02
C GLY A 186 -10.57 20.83 -4.19
N LEU A 187 -11.11 20.84 -5.41
CA LEU A 187 -10.41 20.36 -6.62
C LEU A 187 -9.49 21.47 -7.13
N GLN A 188 -9.96 22.72 -7.09
CA GLN A 188 -9.14 23.91 -7.37
C GLN A 188 -7.94 23.99 -6.41
N ASN A 189 -8.18 23.88 -5.09
CA ASN A 189 -7.09 23.85 -4.11
C ASN A 189 -6.10 22.69 -4.34
N PHE A 190 -6.56 21.57 -4.88
CA PHE A 190 -5.70 20.43 -5.22
C PHE A 190 -4.93 20.70 -6.52
N GLN A 191 -5.55 21.35 -7.50
CA GLN A 191 -4.91 21.80 -8.74
C GLN A 191 -3.83 22.85 -8.47
N ASP A 192 -4.13 23.89 -7.68
CA ASP A 192 -3.19 24.99 -7.41
C ASP A 192 -1.94 24.50 -6.69
N LYS A 193 -2.10 23.53 -5.78
CA LYS A 193 -0.99 23.02 -4.96
C LYS A 193 -0.15 21.95 -5.63
N ILE A 194 -0.65 21.33 -6.70
CA ILE A 194 0.05 20.22 -7.37
C ILE A 194 0.48 20.58 -8.78
N GLY A 195 -0.34 21.36 -9.46
CA GLY A 195 -0.12 21.74 -10.83
C GLY A 195 0.96 22.79 -11.03
N ALA A 196 1.30 23.58 -10.00
CA ALA A 196 2.27 24.67 -10.14
C ALA A 196 3.73 24.18 -10.11
N ASP A 197 4.08 23.29 -9.19
CA ASP A 197 5.44 22.75 -9.02
C ASP A 197 5.38 21.41 -8.25
N VAL A 198 6.22 20.45 -8.66
CA VAL A 198 6.43 19.18 -7.93
C VAL A 198 6.87 19.46 -6.49
N SER A 199 7.70 20.48 -6.25
CA SER A 199 8.16 20.87 -4.92
C SER A 199 7.00 21.31 -4.02
N LEU A 200 6.06 22.10 -4.56
CA LEU A 200 4.85 22.51 -3.83
C LEU A 200 3.94 21.32 -3.52
N PHE A 201 3.83 20.35 -4.45
CA PHE A 201 3.08 19.12 -4.18
C PHE A 201 3.70 18.30 -3.06
N MET A 202 5.04 18.20 -3.05
CA MET A 202 5.79 17.53 -2.01
C MET A 202 5.51 18.16 -0.65
N GLU A 203 5.70 19.47 -0.50
CA GLU A 203 5.48 20.18 0.76
C GLU A 203 4.02 20.04 1.25
N PHE A 204 3.06 20.26 0.36
CA PHE A 204 1.64 20.11 0.68
C PHE A 204 1.30 18.69 1.14
N SER A 205 1.82 17.67 0.45
CA SER A 205 1.59 16.27 0.79
C SER A 205 2.24 15.89 2.11
N ARG A 206 3.47 16.35 2.37
CA ARG A 206 4.18 16.12 3.64
C ARG A 206 3.40 16.69 4.83
N GLY A 207 2.88 17.91 4.70
CA GLY A 207 2.00 18.49 5.73
C GLY A 207 0.73 17.67 5.98
N LYS A 208 0.13 17.07 4.94
CA LYS A 208 -1.03 16.17 5.08
C LYS A 208 -0.64 14.82 5.70
N ALA A 209 0.52 14.28 5.34
CA ALA A 209 1.05 13.01 5.84
C ALA A 209 1.37 13.10 7.34
N LEU A 210 2.04 14.17 7.79
CA LEU A 210 2.29 14.45 9.21
C LEU A 210 0.99 14.51 10.01
N LYS A 211 -0.04 15.20 9.48
CA LYS A 211 -1.37 15.25 10.12
C LYS A 211 -2.07 13.89 10.14
N ALA A 212 -1.89 13.08 9.10
CA ALA A 212 -2.45 11.72 9.04
C ALA A 212 -1.76 10.80 10.05
N GLN A 213 -0.43 10.82 10.10
CA GLN A 213 0.38 10.08 11.05
C GLN A 213 0.05 10.47 12.50
N ALA A 214 -0.16 11.77 12.78
CA ALA A 214 -0.58 12.24 14.10
C ALA A 214 -1.96 11.68 14.50
N ARG A 215 -2.93 11.69 13.58
CA ARG A 215 -4.24 11.07 13.83
C ARG A 215 -4.13 9.57 14.04
N GLU A 216 -3.36 8.88 13.20
CA GLU A 216 -3.18 7.42 13.26
C GLU A 216 -2.50 6.99 14.56
N PHE A 217 -1.46 7.70 14.98
CA PHE A 217 -0.79 7.54 16.28
C PHE A 217 -1.77 7.66 17.45
N SER A 218 -2.72 8.61 17.40
CA SER A 218 -3.72 8.82 18.45
C SER A 218 -4.92 7.86 18.37
N THR A 219 -5.03 7.01 17.34
CA THR A 219 -6.19 6.13 17.14
C THR A 219 -5.85 4.67 17.39
N ARG A 220 -6.68 3.98 18.17
CA ARG A 220 -6.60 2.51 18.31
C ARG A 220 -7.25 1.86 17.09
N GLN A 221 -6.52 0.98 16.39
CA GLN A 221 -7.04 0.25 15.24
C GLN A 221 -7.51 -1.15 15.64
N PRO A 222 -8.80 -1.51 15.48
CA PRO A 222 -9.29 -2.85 15.83
C PRO A 222 -8.66 -4.01 15.04
N LYS A 223 -7.96 -3.72 13.93
CA LYS A 223 -7.20 -4.71 13.14
C LYS A 223 -5.78 -4.92 13.65
N GLU A 224 -5.39 -4.24 14.72
CA GLU A 224 -4.11 -4.35 15.40
C GLU A 224 -4.39 -4.88 16.82
N ASN A 225 -3.67 -5.91 17.26
CA ASN A 225 -3.62 -6.31 18.68
C ASN A 225 -2.15 -6.21 19.11
N LEU A 226 -1.87 -5.18 19.93
CA LEU A 226 -0.53 -4.74 20.28
C LEU A 226 -0.24 -5.09 21.73
N THR A 227 0.99 -5.49 22.01
CA THR A 227 1.42 -5.95 23.34
C THR A 227 1.78 -4.75 24.23
N THR A 228 2.24 -3.64 23.63
CA THR A 228 2.53 -2.38 24.31
C THR A 228 1.83 -1.20 23.61
N PHE A 229 1.55 -0.11 24.34
CA PHE A 229 1.03 1.14 23.77
C PHE A 229 2.13 2.02 23.15
N SER A 230 3.19 1.42 22.62
CA SER A 230 4.40 2.12 22.17
C SER A 230 4.33 2.61 20.72
N LYS A 231 3.13 2.66 20.10
CA LYS A 231 2.93 3.09 18.70
C LYS A 231 3.83 4.27 18.38
N ALA A 232 4.62 4.18 17.32
CA ALA A 232 5.67 5.15 17.05
C ALA A 232 5.53 5.77 15.68
N LYS A 233 6.08 6.97 15.55
CA LYS A 233 6.24 7.66 14.27
C LYS A 233 7.63 7.34 13.74
N ILE A 234 7.70 6.87 12.50
CA ILE A 234 8.96 6.75 11.76
C ILE A 234 8.92 7.65 10.54
N THR A 235 10.02 8.36 10.32
CA THR A 235 10.27 9.15 9.12
C THR A 235 11.33 8.45 8.29
N ILE A 236 10.94 7.94 7.13
CA ILE A 236 11.86 7.26 6.21
C ILE A 236 12.17 8.21 5.05
N THR A 237 13.45 8.47 4.79
CA THR A 237 13.86 9.22 3.60
C THR A 237 14.49 8.28 2.57
N ASN A 238 14.49 8.68 1.30
CA ASN A 238 15.23 7.96 0.27
C ASN A 238 16.07 8.90 -0.60
N TYR A 239 16.98 8.30 -1.39
CA TYR A 239 17.87 9.01 -2.30
C TYR A 239 17.15 9.72 -3.46
N LEU A 240 15.86 9.43 -3.68
CA LEU A 240 15.01 10.02 -4.72
C LEU A 240 14.24 11.26 -4.21
N GLY A 241 14.54 11.76 -3.01
CA GLY A 241 13.83 12.89 -2.38
C GLY A 241 12.48 12.51 -1.73
N GLY A 242 12.18 11.22 -1.66
CA GLY A 242 11.06 10.67 -0.91
C GLY A 242 11.22 10.90 0.59
N ASN A 243 10.12 11.28 1.24
CA ASN A 243 10.04 11.42 2.69
C ASN A 243 8.70 10.82 3.14
N TYR A 244 8.76 9.68 3.81
CA TYR A 244 7.61 8.86 4.16
C TYR A 244 7.35 8.91 5.65
N PHE A 245 6.20 9.45 6.02
CA PHE A 245 5.73 9.47 7.40
C PHE A 245 4.84 8.25 7.63
N PHE A 246 5.40 7.23 8.27
CA PHE A 246 4.67 6.02 8.65
C PHE A 246 4.43 5.99 10.15
N THR A 247 3.33 5.35 10.55
CA THR A 247 3.21 4.83 11.90
C THR A 247 3.63 3.38 11.92
N VAL A 248 4.40 3.03 12.93
CA VAL A 248 4.72 1.65 13.28
C VAL A 248 3.81 1.28 14.44
N ASP A 249 3.10 0.16 14.31
CA ASP A 249 2.03 -0.19 15.24
C ASP A 249 2.57 -0.36 16.66
N GLU A 250 3.72 -1.02 16.80
CA GLU A 250 4.43 -1.18 18.06
C GLU A 250 5.94 -1.07 17.83
N ILE A 251 6.67 -0.59 18.83
CA ILE A 251 8.13 -0.66 18.84
C ILE A 251 8.66 -1.23 20.15
N ILE A 252 9.86 -1.79 20.08
CA ILE A 252 10.66 -2.12 21.25
C ILE A 252 12.03 -1.49 21.05
N VAL A 253 12.46 -0.65 22.00
CA VAL A 253 13.79 -0.04 21.98
C VAL A 253 14.62 -0.66 23.09
N THR A 254 15.74 -1.24 22.71
CA THR A 254 16.79 -1.71 23.62
C THR A 254 18.02 -0.80 23.49
N LYS A 255 19.06 -1.02 24.30
CA LYS A 255 20.31 -0.26 24.17
C LYS A 255 20.96 -0.37 22.78
N GLU A 256 20.77 -1.50 22.10
CA GLU A 256 21.47 -1.82 20.85
C GLU A 256 20.55 -1.88 19.62
N LYS A 257 19.26 -2.19 19.83
CA LYS A 257 18.33 -2.55 18.76
C LYS A 257 17.00 -1.84 18.89
N LEU A 258 16.50 -1.38 17.75
CA LEU A 258 15.13 -0.94 17.53
C LEU A 258 14.36 -2.06 16.82
N PHE A 259 13.29 -2.54 17.43
CA PHE A 259 12.35 -3.45 16.78
C PHE A 259 11.16 -2.66 16.27
N LEU A 260 10.87 -2.79 14.98
CA LEU A 260 9.68 -2.20 14.35
C LEU A 260 8.64 -3.31 14.13
N LEU A 261 7.55 -3.27 14.90
CA LEU A 261 6.51 -4.28 14.88
C LEU A 261 5.31 -3.77 14.08
N GLU A 262 5.00 -4.45 12.99
CA GLU A 262 3.76 -4.27 12.24
C GLU A 262 2.78 -5.37 12.61
N GLY A 263 1.59 -5.00 13.09
CA GLY A 263 0.58 -5.93 13.59
C GLY A 263 -0.53 -6.19 12.57
N LYS A 264 -0.93 -7.45 12.43
CA LYS A 264 -2.18 -7.84 11.75
C LYS A 264 -2.95 -8.79 12.65
N HIS A 265 -4.24 -8.52 12.84
CA HIS A 265 -5.08 -9.26 13.76
C HIS A 265 -6.29 -9.91 13.07
N SER A 266 -6.72 -11.06 13.59
CA SER A 266 -7.96 -11.74 13.20
C SER A 266 -8.77 -12.19 14.41
N VAL A 267 -10.05 -11.81 14.44
CA VAL A 267 -11.00 -12.25 15.48
C VAL A 267 -11.73 -13.54 15.08
N LYS A 268 -11.85 -13.82 13.77
CA LYS A 268 -12.74 -14.85 13.23
C LYS A 268 -12.01 -16.08 12.68
N ALA A 269 -10.73 -15.95 12.36
CA ALA A 269 -9.92 -16.99 11.73
C ALA A 269 -8.57 -17.14 12.43
N LEU A 270 -7.93 -18.31 12.29
CA LEU A 270 -6.60 -18.61 12.86
C LEU A 270 -5.50 -17.64 12.40
N LEU A 271 -5.64 -17.03 11.23
CA LEU A 271 -4.71 -16.04 10.69
C LEU A 271 -5.45 -14.81 10.20
N PRO A 272 -4.80 -13.63 10.20
CA PRO A 272 -5.22 -12.48 9.38
C PRO A 272 -5.41 -12.87 7.91
N SER A 273 -6.21 -12.09 7.18
CA SER A 273 -6.43 -12.40 5.77
C SER A 273 -5.12 -12.31 4.98
N LYS A 274 -5.03 -13.03 3.85
CA LYS A 274 -3.86 -12.89 2.94
C LYS A 274 -3.65 -11.43 2.51
N GLY A 275 -4.72 -10.66 2.39
CA GLY A 275 -4.70 -9.22 2.13
C GLY A 275 -3.95 -8.44 3.22
N ASP A 276 -4.33 -8.66 4.48
CA ASP A 276 -3.71 -8.05 5.65
C ASP A 276 -2.22 -8.43 5.78
N ILE A 277 -1.89 -9.71 5.58
CA ILE A 277 -0.49 -10.19 5.66
C ILE A 277 0.37 -9.50 4.59
N LYS A 278 -0.10 -9.44 3.34
CA LYS A 278 0.66 -8.82 2.23
C LYS A 278 0.78 -7.31 2.36
N ASP A 279 -0.22 -6.66 2.94
CA ASP A 279 -0.14 -5.26 3.33
C ASP A 279 1.01 -5.02 4.32
N GLY A 280 1.14 -5.89 5.33
CA GLY A 280 2.27 -5.89 6.26
C GLY A 280 3.61 -6.20 5.59
N LEU A 281 3.64 -7.18 4.67
CA LEU A 281 4.86 -7.52 3.92
C LEU A 281 5.36 -6.38 3.04
N LEU A 282 4.48 -5.56 2.45
CA LEU A 282 4.92 -4.38 1.71
C LEU A 282 5.67 -3.38 2.62
N LYS A 283 5.24 -3.23 3.88
CA LYS A 283 5.98 -2.44 4.87
C LYS A 283 7.30 -3.11 5.27
N MET A 284 7.34 -4.44 5.36
CA MET A 284 8.59 -5.18 5.60
C MET A 284 9.62 -4.92 4.50
N ILE A 285 9.21 -4.77 3.23
CA ILE A 285 10.13 -4.37 2.14
C ILE A 285 10.87 -3.07 2.51
N LEU A 286 10.18 -2.09 3.10
CA LEU A 286 10.78 -0.84 3.51
C LEU A 286 11.66 -1.01 4.74
N TYR A 287 11.13 -1.64 5.80
CA TYR A 287 11.83 -1.76 7.09
C TYR A 287 13.09 -2.63 7.00
N CYS A 288 13.09 -3.68 6.18
CA CYS A 288 14.27 -4.53 5.94
C CYS A 288 15.39 -3.82 5.17
N ASN A 289 15.09 -2.72 4.48
CA ASN A 289 16.03 -1.97 3.66
C ASN A 289 16.40 -0.60 4.29
N LEU A 290 16.04 -0.39 5.56
CA LEU A 290 16.48 0.78 6.31
C LEU A 290 17.99 0.71 6.59
N VAL A 291 18.68 1.78 6.25
CA VAL A 291 20.05 2.09 6.63
C VAL A 291 20.07 3.36 7.46
N GLU A 292 21.14 3.58 8.24
CA GLU A 292 21.30 4.77 9.10
C GLU A 292 20.06 5.02 9.98
N THR A 293 19.53 3.95 10.60
CA THR A 293 18.37 4.09 11.49
C THR A 293 18.79 4.78 12.78
N LYS A 294 18.00 5.76 13.23
CA LYS A 294 18.26 6.54 14.43
C LYS A 294 17.03 6.62 15.33
N VAL A 295 17.27 6.56 16.64
CA VAL A 295 16.28 6.88 17.68
C VAL A 295 16.82 8.06 18.48
N ASP A 296 16.10 9.19 18.47
CA ASP A 296 16.54 10.45 19.09
C ASP A 296 18.00 10.78 18.71
N GLU A 297 18.27 10.78 17.40
CA GLU A 297 19.57 11.05 16.74
C GLU A 297 20.68 10.02 16.94
N LYS A 298 20.49 9.02 17.82
CA LYS A 298 21.47 7.96 18.06
C LYS A 298 21.28 6.81 17.08
N GLU A 299 22.36 6.40 16.43
CA GLU A 299 22.35 5.25 15.53
C GLU A 299 22.01 3.96 16.28
N ILE A 300 21.14 3.16 15.66
CA ILE A 300 20.66 1.92 16.24
C ILE A 300 20.36 0.90 15.16
N GLU A 301 20.61 -0.38 15.43
CA GLU A 301 20.29 -1.43 14.49
C GLU A 301 18.76 -1.64 14.45
N CYS A 302 18.18 -1.62 13.24
CA CYS A 302 16.75 -1.87 13.04
C CYS A 302 16.46 -3.35 12.78
N ARG A 303 15.48 -3.92 13.48
CA ARG A 303 15.02 -5.31 13.35
C ARG A 303 13.50 -5.35 13.13
N PRO A 304 13.05 -5.50 11.87
CA PRO A 304 11.63 -5.54 11.56
C PRO A 304 10.97 -6.85 12.04
N ILE A 305 9.74 -6.74 12.51
CA ILE A 305 8.91 -7.88 12.94
C ILE A 305 7.50 -7.71 12.37
N LEU A 306 6.97 -8.77 11.76
CA LEU A 306 5.56 -8.88 11.42
C LEU A 306 4.85 -9.74 12.47
N GLU A 307 3.91 -9.14 13.21
CA GLU A 307 3.11 -9.82 14.22
C GLU A 307 1.75 -10.22 13.65
N LEU A 308 1.47 -11.52 13.61
CA LEU A 308 0.19 -12.09 13.20
C LEU A 308 -0.50 -12.66 14.44
N THR A 309 -1.60 -12.04 14.85
CA THR A 309 -2.33 -12.45 16.06
C THR A 309 -3.75 -12.90 15.74
N SER A 310 -4.28 -13.79 16.57
CA SER A 310 -5.68 -14.20 16.49
C SER A 310 -6.26 -14.64 17.82
N THR A 311 -7.52 -14.30 18.07
CA THR A 311 -8.30 -14.77 19.22
C THR A 311 -8.53 -16.29 19.19
N LYS A 312 -8.34 -16.93 18.02
CA LYS A 312 -8.57 -18.36 17.80
C LYS A 312 -7.33 -19.22 17.97
N LEU A 313 -6.15 -18.60 18.09
CA LEU A 313 -4.91 -19.34 18.32
C LEU A 313 -4.73 -19.70 19.79
N VAL A 314 -3.95 -20.72 20.07
CA VAL A 314 -3.45 -21.09 21.40
C VAL A 314 -1.94 -21.26 21.27
N GLY A 315 -1.20 -20.62 22.18
CA GLY A 315 0.26 -20.61 22.16
C GLY A 315 0.85 -19.64 21.12
N GLN A 316 2.12 -19.86 20.76
CA GLN A 316 2.84 -19.05 19.79
C GLN A 316 3.93 -19.84 19.06
N ILE A 317 4.24 -19.42 17.84
CA ILE A 317 5.44 -19.80 17.10
C ILE A 317 6.08 -18.56 16.47
N THR A 318 7.35 -18.69 16.12
CA THR A 318 8.06 -17.65 15.37
C THR A 318 8.75 -18.25 14.16
N SER A 319 9.23 -17.40 13.25
CA SER A 319 10.04 -17.84 12.11
C SER A 319 11.35 -18.56 12.48
N ASN A 320 11.74 -18.53 13.77
CA ASN A 320 12.93 -19.21 14.31
C ASN A 320 12.57 -20.47 15.12
N SER A 321 11.29 -20.80 15.27
CA SER A 321 10.87 -22.03 15.94
C SER A 321 11.36 -23.25 15.16
N SER A 322 11.67 -24.32 15.88
CA SER A 322 12.05 -25.63 15.34
C SER A 322 10.89 -26.28 14.58
N GLU A 323 11.21 -27.26 13.72
CA GLU A 323 10.19 -28.00 12.96
C GLU A 323 9.19 -28.71 13.89
N THR A 324 9.66 -29.23 15.02
CA THR A 324 8.83 -29.87 16.05
C THR A 324 7.85 -28.85 16.66
N GLU A 325 8.33 -27.70 17.13
CA GLU A 325 7.47 -26.65 17.71
C GLU A 325 6.41 -26.17 16.69
N ILE A 326 6.79 -26.04 15.41
CA ILE A 326 5.87 -25.65 14.35
C ILE A 326 4.81 -26.73 14.11
N SER A 327 5.21 -28.00 14.09
CA SER A 327 4.30 -29.14 13.91
C SER A 327 3.30 -29.26 15.06
N ASP A 328 3.77 -29.11 16.29
CA ASP A 328 2.96 -29.15 17.50
C ASP A 328 1.95 -28.00 17.51
N PHE A 329 2.41 -26.78 17.19
CA PHE A 329 1.53 -25.62 17.08
C PHE A 329 0.45 -25.78 16.00
N PHE A 330 0.81 -26.33 14.83
CA PHE A 330 -0.15 -26.60 13.76
C PHE A 330 -1.20 -27.62 14.16
N SER A 331 -0.78 -28.67 14.85
CA SER A 331 -1.67 -29.74 15.31
C SER A 331 -2.59 -29.24 16.43
N GLY A 332 -2.05 -28.54 17.42
CA GLY A 332 -2.80 -27.98 18.56
C GLY A 332 -3.82 -26.92 18.16
N ASN A 333 -3.64 -26.25 17.01
CA ASN A 333 -4.55 -25.23 16.49
C ASN A 333 -5.39 -25.70 15.28
N ALA A 334 -5.28 -26.97 14.89
CA ALA A 334 -5.99 -27.57 13.76
C ALA A 334 -5.83 -26.79 12.42
N PHE A 335 -4.61 -26.37 12.10
CA PHE A 335 -4.33 -25.70 10.82
C PHE A 335 -4.57 -26.63 9.62
N ASN A 336 -5.23 -26.11 8.58
CA ASN A 336 -5.36 -26.84 7.32
C ASN A 336 -4.10 -26.72 6.44
N GLU A 337 -3.94 -27.62 5.47
CA GLU A 337 -2.75 -27.65 4.61
C GLU A 337 -2.51 -26.33 3.86
N GLY A 338 -3.55 -25.66 3.37
CA GLY A 338 -3.41 -24.37 2.70
C GLY A 338 -2.84 -23.27 3.61
N GLN A 339 -3.23 -23.27 4.89
CA GLN A 339 -2.68 -22.36 5.89
C GLN A 339 -1.24 -22.74 6.26
N LYS A 340 -0.95 -24.04 6.47
CA LYS A 340 0.42 -24.51 6.73
C LYS A 340 1.38 -24.10 5.61
N GLN A 341 0.98 -24.27 4.35
CA GLN A 341 1.77 -23.85 3.19
C GLN A 341 1.96 -22.33 3.12
N THR A 342 0.94 -21.56 3.49
CA THR A 342 1.03 -20.09 3.58
C THR A 342 2.08 -19.68 4.62
N ILE A 343 2.07 -20.29 5.81
CA ILE A 343 3.04 -20.02 6.88
C ILE A 343 4.46 -20.45 6.47
N LYS A 344 4.61 -21.63 5.84
CA LYS A 344 5.91 -22.09 5.33
C LYS A 344 6.52 -21.10 4.33
N LYS A 345 5.72 -20.61 3.36
CA LYS A 345 6.17 -19.57 2.41
C LYS A 345 6.54 -18.26 3.12
N LEU A 346 5.74 -17.86 4.11
CA LEU A 346 6.04 -16.67 4.92
C LEU A 346 7.37 -16.81 5.68
N PHE A 347 7.67 -17.98 6.26
CA PHE A 347 8.94 -18.24 6.93
C PHE A 347 10.14 -18.36 5.96
N GLN A 348 9.91 -18.72 4.70
CA GLN A 348 10.95 -18.63 3.67
C GLN A 348 11.26 -17.16 3.32
N GLU A 349 10.23 -16.32 3.29
CA GLU A 349 10.36 -14.87 3.05
C GLU A 349 11.12 -14.17 4.19
N THR A 350 10.86 -14.54 5.45
CA THR A 350 11.61 -14.02 6.61
C THR A 350 13.10 -14.31 6.51
N LYS A 351 13.45 -15.58 6.25
CA LYS A 351 14.85 -16.03 6.13
C LYS A 351 15.58 -15.32 4.99
N SER A 352 14.89 -15.06 3.88
CA SER A 352 15.47 -14.41 2.70
C SER A 352 15.68 -12.90 2.84
N ASN A 353 14.96 -12.25 3.76
CA ASN A 353 14.89 -10.78 3.85
C ASN A 353 15.23 -10.23 5.24
N ASN A 354 15.73 -11.07 6.16
CA ASN A 354 16.22 -10.67 7.48
C ASN A 354 15.18 -9.90 8.33
N PHE A 355 13.94 -10.41 8.37
CA PHE A 355 12.94 -9.99 9.37
C PHE A 355 12.37 -11.19 10.12
N LYS A 356 11.64 -10.95 11.20
CA LYS A 356 10.99 -12.00 11.99
C LYS A 356 9.47 -11.99 11.77
N VAL A 357 8.85 -13.16 11.82
CA VAL A 357 7.39 -13.29 11.96
C VAL A 357 7.08 -13.94 13.30
N ASN A 358 6.11 -13.37 14.03
CA ASN A 358 5.50 -13.96 15.21
C ASN A 358 4.06 -14.35 14.87
N ILE A 359 3.66 -15.58 15.16
CA ILE A 359 2.26 -16.05 15.05
C ILE A 359 1.83 -16.48 16.44
N LYS A 360 0.90 -15.75 17.07
CA LYS A 360 0.57 -15.96 18.49
C LYS A 360 -0.91 -15.74 18.79
N HIS A 361 -1.38 -16.34 19.88
CA HIS A 361 -2.62 -15.93 20.52
C HIS A 361 -2.59 -14.42 20.79
N GLU A 362 -3.76 -13.79 20.76
CA GLU A 362 -3.87 -12.37 21.03
C GLU A 362 -3.34 -12.02 22.42
N SER A 363 -2.68 -10.88 22.57
CA SER A 363 -2.19 -10.43 23.88
C SER A 363 -3.40 -9.93 24.68
N LEU A 364 -3.74 -10.62 25.79
CA LEU A 364 -4.86 -10.25 26.67
C LEU A 364 -4.55 -9.12 27.64
N HIS A 365 -3.34 -8.55 27.64
CA HIS A 365 -3.00 -7.40 28.48
C HIS A 365 -3.69 -6.13 27.98
N ARG A 366 -5.00 -6.07 28.21
CA ARG A 366 -5.81 -4.86 28.27
C ARG A 366 -5.65 -4.31 29.68
N LEU A 367 -4.63 -3.50 29.90
CA LEU A 367 -4.64 -2.53 31.00
C LEU A 367 -5.06 -1.18 30.43
#